data_AF-A0A915C542-F1
#
_entry.id   AF-A0A915C542-F1
#
_cell.length_a   1.000
_cell.length_b   1.000
_cell.length_c   1.000
_cell.angle_alpha   90.00
_cell.angle_beta   90.00
_cell.angle_gamma   90.00
#
_symmetry.space_group_name_H-M   'P 1'
#
loop_
_entity.id
_entity.type
_entity.pdbx_description
1 polymer ?
#
loop_
_entity_poly.entity_id
_entity_poly.type
_entity_poly.pdbx_seq_one_letter_code
_entity_poly.pdbx_strand_id
1 'polypeptide(L)'
;MVEAPHLKNYQPVGPRATGDEPLQLFEWNPQMGAKDFVFVYESNIYYQADALQPGSALPITFTGDAFSYNGITDWLYEEEIFSSSKAVWWSPSGKYLAYASFDDRSVDRVMQVQPINRSFRYGFGRSNITSPIKWTLQLRL
;
A
#
# COMPACT_ATOMS: atom_id res chain seq x y z
N MET A 1 17.60 38.59 18.52
CA MET A 1 16.25 38.01 18.46
C MET A 1 16.43 36.51 18.33
N VAL A 2 15.98 35.73 19.31
CA VAL A 2 16.07 34.26 19.29
C VAL A 2 14.81 33.78 18.55
N GLU A 3 14.97 33.07 17.43
CA GLU A 3 13.83 32.46 16.73
C GLU A 3 13.11 31.48 17.68
N ALA A 4 11.79 31.61 17.78
CA ALA A 4 10.97 30.67 18.52
C ALA A 4 11.05 29.28 17.84
N PRO A 5 11.13 28.17 18.61
CA PRO A 5 11.16 26.84 18.03
C PRO A 5 9.87 26.62 17.24
N HIS A 6 10.01 26.45 15.93
CA HIS A 6 8.89 26.15 15.05
C HIS A 6 8.26 24.83 15.52
N LEU A 7 7.03 24.87 16.01
CA LEU A 7 6.25 23.68 16.30
C LEU A 7 6.16 22.84 15.01
N LYS A 8 6.80 21.67 15.00
CA LYS A 8 6.63 20.70 13.92
C LYS A 8 5.22 20.13 14.02
N ASN A 9 4.33 20.55 13.12
CA ASN A 9 2.95 20.09 13.04
C ASN A 9 2.77 18.87 12.14
N TYR A 10 3.85 18.17 11.78
CA TYR A 10 3.81 16.98 10.94
C TYR A 10 4.77 15.93 11.47
N GLN A 11 4.40 14.66 11.26
CA GLN A 11 5.26 13.51 11.53
C GLN A 11 5.51 12.79 10.20
N PRO A 12 6.76 12.41 9.89
CA PRO A 12 7.05 11.62 8.70
C PRO A 12 6.45 10.21 8.85
N VAL A 13 5.92 9.69 7.75
CA VAL A 13 5.36 8.33 7.69
C VAL A 13 6.25 7.48 6.81
N GLY A 14 6.56 6.28 7.29
CA GLY A 14 7.34 5.27 6.61
C GLY A 14 8.13 4.42 7.59
N PRO A 15 8.72 3.30 7.15
CA PRO A 15 9.46 2.40 8.04
C PRO A 15 10.66 3.09 8.70
N ARG A 16 11.30 4.04 7.99
CA ARG A 16 12.46 4.81 8.50
C ARG A 16 12.08 6.20 8.96
N ALA A 17 10.85 6.65 8.66
CA ALA A 17 10.35 7.95 9.04
C ALA A 17 11.25 9.11 8.58
N THR A 18 11.83 8.97 7.38
CA THR A 18 12.72 9.99 6.80
C THR A 18 11.94 11.13 6.14
N GLY A 19 10.68 10.87 5.75
CA GLY A 19 9.78 11.86 5.14
C GLY A 19 9.90 11.98 3.62
N ASP A 20 10.84 11.25 3.01
CA ASP A 20 11.04 11.12 1.57
C ASP A 20 10.66 9.72 1.04
N GLU A 21 10.12 8.85 1.91
CA GLU A 21 9.67 7.51 1.57
C GLU A 21 8.39 7.56 0.70
N PRO A 22 8.41 7.10 -0.56
CA PRO A 22 7.24 7.14 -1.43
C PRO A 22 6.23 6.06 -1.03
N LEU A 23 5.21 6.46 -0.28
CA LEU A 23 4.11 5.58 0.11
C LEU A 23 3.18 5.31 -1.08
N GLN A 24 2.80 4.05 -1.25
CA GLN A 24 1.83 3.61 -2.28
C GLN A 24 0.39 3.72 -1.76
N LEU A 25 0.19 3.60 -0.45
CA LEU A 25 -1.09 3.71 0.23
C LEU A 25 -0.88 4.23 1.65
N PHE A 26 -1.86 4.96 2.16
CA PHE A 26 -1.96 5.34 3.57
C PHE A 26 -3.44 5.29 3.99
N GLU A 27 -3.74 4.65 5.12
CA GLU A 27 -5.10 4.51 5.65
C GLU A 27 -5.10 4.58 7.18
N TRP A 28 -5.85 5.54 7.73
CA TRP A 28 -6.12 5.60 9.16
C TRP A 28 -6.98 4.42 9.61
N ASN A 29 -6.78 3.97 10.84
CA ASN A 29 -7.78 3.15 11.50
C ASN A 29 -9.11 3.94 11.57
N PRO A 30 -10.25 3.37 11.10
CA PRO A 30 -11.50 4.10 10.96
C PRO A 30 -12.17 4.48 12.28
N GLN A 31 -11.64 4.01 13.41
CA GLN A 31 -12.16 4.38 14.73
C GLN A 31 -11.89 5.85 15.04
N MET A 32 -12.91 6.53 15.56
CA MET A 32 -12.78 7.94 15.94
C MET A 32 -11.74 8.10 17.06
N GLY A 33 -10.75 8.97 16.84
CA GLY A 33 -9.67 9.20 17.80
C GLY A 33 -8.57 8.13 17.79
N ALA A 34 -8.58 7.23 16.80
CA ALA A 34 -7.47 6.32 16.57
C ALA A 34 -6.16 7.09 16.35
N LYS A 35 -5.06 6.52 16.84
CA LYS A 35 -3.70 7.04 16.65
C LYS A 35 -2.89 6.16 15.71
N ASP A 36 -3.45 5.02 15.35
CA ASP A 36 -2.83 4.00 14.55
C ASP A 36 -3.34 4.03 13.11
N PHE A 37 -2.49 3.54 12.22
CA PHE A 37 -2.74 3.52 10.79
C PHE A 37 -1.92 2.43 10.11
N VAL A 38 -2.24 2.18 8.85
CA VAL A 38 -1.47 1.31 7.98
C VAL A 38 -1.02 2.08 6.75
N PHE A 39 0.09 1.66 6.18
CA PHE A 39 0.58 2.20 4.93
C PHE A 39 1.26 1.10 4.11
N VAL A 40 1.42 1.34 2.81
CA VAL A 40 2.13 0.45 1.90
C VAL A 40 3.39 1.14 1.41
N TYR A 41 4.52 0.46 1.59
CA TYR A 41 5.85 0.89 1.15
C TYR A 41 6.59 -0.30 0.54
N GLU A 42 7.20 -0.11 -0.63
CA GLU A 42 7.88 -1.18 -1.39
C GLU A 42 7.03 -2.46 -1.48
N SER A 43 5.75 -2.30 -1.83
CA SER A 43 4.79 -3.39 -2.00
C SER A 43 4.53 -4.22 -0.73
N ASN A 44 4.90 -3.71 0.45
CA ASN A 44 4.66 -4.33 1.74
C ASN A 44 3.77 -3.45 2.63
N ILE A 45 2.89 -4.09 3.40
CA ILE A 45 2.00 -3.42 4.34
C ILE A 45 2.71 -3.28 5.68
N TYR A 46 2.63 -2.09 6.27
CA TYR A 46 3.14 -1.77 7.59
C TYR A 46 2.02 -1.24 8.48
N TYR A 47 2.10 -1.55 9.76
CA TYR A 47 1.23 -1.04 10.81
C TYR A 47 2.00 -0.08 11.72
N GLN A 48 1.45 1.10 11.98
CA GLN A 48 1.97 2.05 12.96
C GLN A 48 0.95 2.19 14.08
N ALA A 49 1.32 1.81 15.31
CA ALA A 49 0.41 1.85 16.46
C ALA A 49 0.19 3.27 17.03
N ASP A 50 1.12 4.19 16.79
CA ASP A 50 1.02 5.57 17.28
C ASP A 50 1.67 6.54 16.29
N ALA A 51 0.88 7.44 15.72
CA ALA A 51 1.34 8.48 14.80
C ALA A 51 2.35 9.45 15.41
N LEU A 52 2.44 9.52 16.75
CA LEU A 52 3.41 10.36 17.45
C LEU A 52 4.76 9.64 17.67
N GLN A 53 4.90 8.40 17.21
CA GLN A 53 6.12 7.61 17.33
C GLN A 53 6.65 7.21 15.94
N PRO A 54 7.08 8.17 15.11
CA PRO A 54 7.51 7.88 13.75
C PRO A 54 8.69 6.88 13.73
N GLY A 55 8.69 5.96 12.76
CA GLY A 55 9.76 4.96 12.58
C GLY A 55 9.62 3.71 13.45
N SER A 56 8.54 3.58 14.22
CA SER A 56 8.24 2.34 14.99
C SER A 56 7.28 1.39 14.26
N ALA A 57 7.12 1.57 12.95
CA ALA A 57 6.18 0.78 12.14
C ALA A 57 6.59 -0.69 12.10
N LEU A 58 5.60 -1.57 12.24
CA LEU A 58 5.75 -3.01 12.20
C LEU A 58 5.37 -3.53 10.81
N PRO A 59 6.24 -4.29 10.11
CA PRO A 59 5.88 -4.93 8.86
C PRO A 59 4.83 -6.02 9.09
N ILE A 60 3.72 -5.96 8.36
CA ILE A 60 2.68 -7.01 8.31
C ILE A 60 3.06 -8.06 7.25
N THR A 61 3.64 -7.62 6.14
CA THR A 61 4.07 -8.47 5.02
C THR A 61 5.54 -8.27 4.71
N PHE A 62 6.17 -9.27 4.07
CA PHE A 62 7.60 -9.29 3.75
C PHE A 62 7.90 -9.74 2.30
N THR A 63 6.87 -10.01 1.52
CA THR A 63 6.97 -10.62 0.19
C THR A 63 6.90 -9.60 -0.95
N GLY A 64 6.74 -8.31 -0.63
CA GLY A 64 6.65 -7.25 -1.63
C GLY A 64 7.92 -7.17 -2.47
N ASP A 65 7.74 -7.18 -3.79
CA ASP A 65 8.81 -7.01 -4.77
C ASP A 65 8.26 -6.36 -6.06
N ALA A 66 9.01 -6.46 -7.16
CA ALA A 66 8.61 -5.88 -8.44
C ALA A 66 7.39 -6.55 -9.10
N PHE A 67 6.95 -7.72 -8.63
CA PHE A 67 5.85 -8.55 -9.16
C PHE A 67 4.84 -8.98 -8.09
N SER A 68 5.21 -8.88 -6.82
CA SER A 68 4.39 -9.25 -5.68
C SER A 68 3.95 -7.99 -4.96
N TYR A 69 2.64 -7.76 -4.89
CA TYR A 69 2.06 -6.57 -4.28
C TYR A 69 1.14 -6.94 -3.14
N ASN A 70 1.29 -6.29 -1.98
CA ASN A 70 0.43 -6.48 -0.83
C ASN A 70 -0.31 -5.18 -0.53
N GLY A 71 -1.65 -5.25 -0.46
CA GLY A 71 -2.47 -4.11 -0.04
C GLY A 71 -2.73 -3.04 -1.11
N ILE A 72 -2.20 -3.22 -2.31
CA ILE A 72 -2.48 -2.38 -3.49
C ILE A 72 -2.80 -3.26 -4.69
N THR A 73 -3.64 -2.76 -5.60
CA THR A 73 -4.02 -3.48 -6.82
C THR A 73 -3.05 -3.20 -7.97
N ASP A 74 -3.05 -4.09 -8.96
CA ASP A 74 -2.50 -3.75 -10.28
C ASP A 74 -3.49 -2.87 -11.08
N TRP A 75 -3.09 -2.50 -12.30
CA TRP A 75 -3.86 -1.67 -13.22
C TRP A 75 -5.22 -2.28 -13.60
N LEU A 76 -5.27 -3.59 -13.87
CA LEU A 76 -6.50 -4.26 -14.31
C LEU A 76 -7.52 -4.25 -13.17
N TYR A 77 -7.07 -4.54 -11.96
CA TYR A 77 -7.91 -4.54 -10.78
C TYR A 77 -8.34 -3.13 -10.37
N GLU A 78 -7.49 -2.12 -10.57
CA GLU A 78 -7.86 -0.72 -10.35
C GLU A 78 -8.95 -0.29 -11.34
N GLU A 79 -8.80 -0.56 -12.63
CA GLU A 79 -9.70 -0.01 -13.65
C GLU A 79 -11.00 -0.83 -13.82
N GLU A 80 -10.92 -2.16 -13.82
CA GLU A 80 -12.03 -3.01 -14.28
C GLU A 80 -12.77 -3.74 -13.15
N ILE A 81 -12.20 -3.84 -11.93
CA ILE A 81 -12.76 -4.68 -10.86
C ILE A 81 -13.09 -3.88 -9.58
N PHE A 82 -12.11 -3.20 -8.99
CA PHE A 82 -12.29 -2.53 -7.70
C PHE A 82 -12.56 -1.02 -7.84
N SER A 83 -12.31 -0.43 -9.01
CA SER A 83 -12.37 1.03 -9.22
C SER A 83 -11.51 1.81 -8.20
N SER A 84 -10.49 1.15 -7.64
CA SER A 84 -9.63 1.68 -6.58
C SER A 84 -8.31 0.92 -6.56
N SER A 85 -7.21 1.66 -6.39
CA SER A 85 -5.87 1.08 -6.19
C SER A 85 -5.67 0.44 -4.81
N LYS A 86 -6.63 0.58 -3.91
CA LYS A 86 -6.58 0.09 -2.53
C LYS A 86 -7.03 -1.36 -2.44
N ALA A 87 -6.18 -2.19 -1.84
CA ALA A 87 -6.51 -3.57 -1.48
C ALA A 87 -6.26 -3.87 0.01
N VAL A 88 -6.52 -2.87 0.87
CA VAL A 88 -6.51 -2.98 2.34
C VAL A 88 -7.85 -2.51 2.89
N TRP A 89 -8.39 -3.24 3.86
CA TRP A 89 -9.66 -2.94 4.50
C TRP A 89 -9.57 -3.18 6.00
N TRP A 90 -9.74 -2.09 6.76
CA TRP A 90 -9.96 -2.17 8.19
C TRP A 90 -11.33 -2.78 8.49
N SER A 91 -11.41 -3.60 9.55
CA SER A 91 -12.70 -3.92 10.12
C SER A 91 -13.38 -2.64 10.62
N PRO A 92 -14.72 -2.57 10.62
CA PRO A 92 -15.43 -1.41 11.17
C PRO A 92 -15.02 -1.09 12.62
N SER A 93 -14.60 -2.11 13.38
CA SER A 93 -14.10 -1.99 14.75
C SER A 93 -12.64 -1.51 14.88
N GLY A 94 -11.88 -1.43 13.79
CA GLY A 94 -10.46 -1.05 13.81
C GLY A 94 -9.52 -2.10 14.39
N LYS A 95 -10.00 -3.33 14.66
CA LYS A 95 -9.22 -4.38 15.34
C LYS A 95 -8.60 -5.39 14.38
N TYR A 96 -9.09 -5.45 13.15
CA TYR A 96 -8.65 -6.41 12.15
C TYR A 96 -8.36 -5.69 10.85
N LEU A 97 -7.42 -6.24 10.11
CA LEU A 97 -7.07 -5.79 8.77
C LEU A 97 -7.21 -6.95 7.81
N ALA A 98 -8.00 -6.76 6.76
CA ALA A 98 -7.99 -7.63 5.59
C ALA A 98 -7.15 -6.97 4.50
N TYR A 99 -6.44 -7.76 3.71
CA TYR A 99 -5.75 -7.27 2.53
C TYR A 99 -5.72 -8.33 1.44
N ALA A 100 -5.52 -7.91 0.19
CA ALA A 100 -5.24 -8.81 -0.91
C ALA A 100 -3.75 -8.77 -1.26
N SER A 101 -3.24 -9.92 -1.72
CA SER A 101 -1.91 -10.05 -2.28
C SER A 101 -2.00 -10.53 -3.72
N PHE A 102 -1.24 -9.89 -4.59
CA PHE A 102 -1.19 -10.17 -6.02
C PHE A 102 0.23 -10.63 -6.39
N ASP A 103 0.31 -11.59 -7.31
CA ASP A 103 1.57 -12.16 -7.80
C ASP A 103 1.53 -12.23 -9.34
N ASP A 104 2.17 -11.24 -9.95
CA ASP A 104 2.18 -11.06 -11.40
C ASP A 104 3.33 -11.81 -12.08
N ARG A 105 4.07 -12.68 -11.37
CA ARG A 105 5.22 -13.37 -11.97
C ARG A 105 4.86 -14.24 -13.17
N SER A 106 3.62 -14.72 -13.23
CA SER A 106 3.09 -15.55 -14.32
C SER A 106 2.22 -14.77 -15.31
N VAL A 107 2.22 -13.44 -15.23
CA VAL A 107 1.43 -12.58 -16.12
C VAL A 107 2.31 -12.10 -17.27
N ASP A 108 1.84 -12.34 -18.49
CA ASP A 108 2.52 -11.90 -19.71
C ASP A 108 2.55 -10.38 -19.79
N ARG A 109 3.73 -9.83 -20.11
CA ARG A 109 3.97 -8.38 -20.15
C ARG A 109 4.04 -7.89 -21.58
N VAL A 110 3.19 -6.92 -21.90
CA VAL A 110 3.27 -6.17 -23.14
C VAL A 110 3.72 -4.75 -22.82
N MET A 111 4.81 -4.30 -23.44
CA MET A 111 5.23 -2.91 -23.32
C MET A 111 4.43 -2.06 -24.31
N GLN A 112 3.55 -1.21 -23.78
CA GLN A 112 2.94 -0.16 -24.59
C GLN A 112 3.86 1.08 -24.56
N VAL A 113 4.51 1.36 -25.68
CA VAL A 113 5.25 2.62 -25.86
C VAL A 113 4.21 3.72 -26.08
N GLN A 114 3.95 4.53 -25.05
CA GLN A 114 3.23 5.79 -25.22
C GLN A 114 4.22 6.93 -25.51
N PRO A 115 3.83 7.96 -26.30
CA PRO A 115 4.71 9.08 -26.66
C PRO A 115 5.07 10.02 -25.49
N ILE A 116 4.65 9.71 -24.26
CA ILE A 116 5.00 10.44 -23.04
C ILE A 116 5.74 9.51 -22.07
N ASN A 117 6.74 10.06 -21.37
CA ASN A 117 7.75 9.37 -20.54
C ASN A 117 7.17 8.70 -19.26
N ARG A 118 6.14 7.87 -19.40
CA ARG A 118 5.56 7.02 -18.35
C ARG A 118 5.50 5.58 -18.85
N SER A 119 6.18 4.68 -18.16
CA SER A 119 6.05 3.23 -18.36
C SER A 119 4.83 2.73 -17.58
N PHE A 120 3.76 2.41 -18.27
CA PHE A 120 2.61 1.70 -17.71
C PHE A 120 2.71 0.22 -18.07
N ARG A 121 2.29 -0.66 -17.14
CA ARG A 121 2.27 -2.11 -17.35
C ARG A 121 0.86 -2.48 -17.81
N TYR A 122 0.73 -2.95 -19.05
CA TYR A 122 -0.55 -3.37 -19.61
C TYR A 122 -0.56 -4.89 -19.85
N GLY A 123 -1.68 -5.54 -19.54
CA GLY A 123 -2.03 -6.86 -20.04
C GLY A 123 -3.11 -6.73 -21.11
N PHE A 124 -2.82 -7.06 -22.37
CA PHE A 124 -3.83 -7.16 -23.43
C PHE A 124 -3.53 -8.37 -24.31
N GLY A 125 -4.50 -9.29 -24.44
CA GLY A 125 -4.55 -10.26 -25.54
C GLY A 125 -4.81 -11.72 -25.17
N ARG A 126 -6.10 -12.09 -25.25
CA ARG A 126 -6.67 -13.44 -25.51
C ARG A 126 -6.19 -14.63 -24.66
N SER A 127 -7.12 -15.10 -23.83
CA SER A 127 -7.11 -16.29 -22.95
C SER A 127 -6.13 -16.24 -21.77
N ASN A 128 -6.69 -16.11 -20.56
CA ASN A 128 -6.03 -16.15 -19.23
C ASN A 128 -5.27 -14.90 -18.76
N ILE A 129 -5.96 -13.76 -18.67
CA ILE A 129 -5.50 -12.58 -17.92
C ILE A 129 -6.07 -12.64 -16.49
N THR A 130 -5.60 -13.57 -15.68
CA THR A 130 -5.88 -13.52 -14.24
C THR A 130 -4.57 -13.64 -13.50
N SER A 131 -4.06 -12.54 -12.95
CA SER A 131 -3.12 -12.60 -11.85
C SER A 131 -3.79 -13.46 -10.77
N PRO A 132 -3.22 -14.61 -10.36
CA PRO A 132 -3.84 -15.45 -9.37
C PRO A 132 -3.96 -14.66 -8.06
N ILE A 133 -5.18 -14.23 -7.72
CA ILE A 133 -5.45 -13.55 -6.46
C ILE A 133 -5.27 -14.57 -5.34
N LYS A 134 -4.36 -14.29 -4.42
CA LYS A 134 -4.35 -14.97 -3.13
C LYS A 134 -5.04 -14.06 -2.11
N TRP A 135 -6.27 -14.40 -1.79
CA TRP A 135 -6.94 -13.84 -0.61
C TRP A 135 -6.23 -14.36 0.64
N THR A 136 -5.55 -13.47 1.35
CA THR A 136 -4.93 -13.79 2.63
C THR A 136 -5.66 -13.03 3.73
N LEU A 137 -6.49 -13.72 4.50
CA LEU A 137 -7.08 -13.17 5.71
C LEU A 137 -6.08 -13.38 6.86
N GLN A 138 -5.29 -12.36 7.19
CA GLN A 138 -4.38 -12.43 8.34
C GLN A 138 -5.06 -11.80 9.56
N LEU A 139 -5.43 -12.63 10.55
CA LEU A 139 -5.93 -12.17 11.84
C LEU A 139 -4.75 -11.86 12.77
N ARG A 140 -4.33 -10.59 12.82
CA ARG A 140 -3.89 -9.84 14.02
C ARG A 140 -3.13 -8.59 13.61
N LEU A 141 -3.56 -7.45 14.16
CA LEU A 141 -2.72 -6.28 14.40
C LEU A 141 -2.23 -6.34 15.85
#